data_AF-M0AVC4-F1
#
_entry.id   AF-M0AVC4-F1
#
_cell.length_a   1.000
_cell.length_b   1.000
_cell.length_c   1.000
_cell.angle_alpha   90.00
_cell.angle_beta   90.00
_cell.angle_gamma   90.00
#
_symmetry.space_group_name_H-M   'P 1'
#
loop_
_entity.id
_entity.type
_entity.pdbx_description
1 polymer ?
#
loop_
_entity_poly.entity_id
_entity_poly.type
_entity_poly.pdbx_seq_one_letter_code
_entity_poly.pdbx_strand_id
1 'polypeptide(L)'
;MPSNYEISVDGDIEPVETDSLEKTTVVSEHAVEGTIETGVHRFRFSGELANVHVLDWNGTPASESPSTPEIHIDYGVPDRKNNS
;
A
#
# COMPACT_ATOMS: atom_id res chain seq x y z
N MET A 1 14.87 -4.78 8.24
CA MET A 1 15.38 -3.79 7.28
C MET A 1 14.18 -3.17 6.59
N PRO A 2 14.07 -1.83 6.60
CA PRO A 2 12.91 -1.14 6.03
C PRO A 2 12.92 -1.16 4.51
N SER A 3 11.73 -1.24 3.91
CA SER A 3 11.47 -0.98 2.49
C SER A 3 10.71 0.33 2.34
N ASN A 4 10.96 1.04 1.24
CA ASN A 4 10.22 2.26 0.88
C ASN A 4 9.10 1.90 -0.09
N TYR A 5 7.97 2.57 0.04
CA TYR A 5 6.85 2.41 -0.88
C TYR A 5 6.23 3.76 -1.25
N GLU A 6 5.69 3.80 -2.45
CA GLU A 6 4.86 4.88 -2.97
C GLU A 6 3.63 4.25 -3.66
N ILE A 7 2.45 4.76 -3.35
CA ILE A 7 1.17 4.32 -3.91
C ILE A 7 0.43 5.55 -4.41
N SER A 8 -0.07 5.52 -5.64
CA SER A 8 -0.93 6.58 -6.19
C SER A 8 -2.20 6.01 -6.82
N VAL A 9 -3.28 6.78 -6.70
CA VAL A 9 -4.64 6.43 -7.16
C VAL A 9 -5.28 7.60 -7.91
N ASP A 10 -6.25 7.30 -8.77
CA ASP A 10 -7.07 8.30 -9.49
C ASP A 10 -8.28 8.79 -8.65
N GLY A 11 -8.24 8.56 -7.34
CA GLY A 11 -9.26 8.98 -6.38
C GLY A 11 -8.63 9.35 -5.05
N ASP A 12 -9.37 9.20 -3.97
CA ASP A 12 -8.87 9.51 -2.63
C ASP A 12 -8.14 8.30 -2.03
N ILE A 13 -7.10 8.54 -1.23
CA ILE A 13 -6.43 7.50 -0.42
C ILE A 13 -6.26 7.96 1.03
N GLU A 14 -6.61 7.08 1.96
CA GLU A 14 -6.52 7.34 3.39
C GLU A 14 -6.05 6.10 4.16
N PRO A 15 -5.36 6.27 5.30
CA PRO A 15 -4.98 5.16 6.15
C PRO A 15 -6.20 4.57 6.88
N VAL A 16 -6.18 3.26 7.06
CA VAL A 16 -7.17 2.58 7.92
C VAL A 16 -6.66 2.66 9.36
N GLU A 17 -7.40 3.39 10.22
CA GLU A 17 -7.01 3.71 11.61
C GLU A 17 -6.65 2.51 12.52
N THR A 18 -6.89 1.27 12.06
CA THR A 18 -6.58 0.06 12.83
C THR A 18 -5.09 -0.30 12.84
N ASP A 19 -4.30 0.23 11.91
CA ASP A 19 -2.87 -0.06 11.81
C ASP A 19 -2.04 1.20 12.12
N SER A 20 -1.19 1.11 13.15
CA SER A 20 -0.26 2.18 13.51
C SER A 20 0.71 2.40 12.36
N LEU A 21 0.53 3.47 11.59
CA LEU A 21 1.49 3.87 10.58
C LEU A 21 2.80 4.31 11.23
N GLU A 22 3.91 3.98 10.58
CA GLU A 22 5.21 4.57 10.92
C GLU A 22 5.16 6.09 10.78
N LYS A 23 5.88 6.79 11.68
CA LYS A 23 5.90 8.27 11.74
C LYS A 23 6.38 8.95 10.45
N THR A 24 7.04 8.21 9.56
CA THR A 24 7.56 8.70 8.29
C THR A 24 6.54 8.60 7.15
N THR A 25 5.36 8.01 7.39
CA THR A 25 4.32 7.91 6.37
C THR A 25 3.71 9.29 6.08
N VAL A 26 3.77 9.70 4.82
CA VAL A 26 3.15 10.94 4.32
C VAL A 26 1.95 10.55 3.47
N VAL A 27 0.77 11.07 3.82
CA VAL A 27 -0.49 10.84 3.10
C VAL A 27 -0.92 12.16 2.48
N SER A 28 -1.16 12.14 1.18
CA SER A 28 -1.83 13.20 0.41
C SER A 28 -3.17 12.70 -0.10
N GLU A 29 -3.94 13.56 -0.78
CA GLU A 29 -5.27 13.19 -1.31
C GLU A 29 -5.22 11.97 -2.24
N HIS A 30 -4.21 11.89 -3.12
CA HIS A 30 -4.13 10.87 -4.18
C HIS A 30 -2.93 9.93 -4.06
N ALA A 31 -2.08 10.12 -3.06
CA ALA A 31 -0.87 9.34 -2.91
C ALA A 31 -0.43 9.15 -1.46
N VAL A 32 0.22 8.02 -1.21
CA VAL A 32 0.90 7.71 0.06
C VAL A 32 2.34 7.33 -0.22
N GLU A 33 3.25 7.93 0.55
CA GLU A 33 4.66 7.57 0.59
C GLU A 33 5.02 7.13 2.01
N GLY A 34 5.84 6.09 2.13
CA GLY A 34 6.25 5.64 3.46
C GLY A 34 7.34 4.60 3.47
N THR A 35 7.55 4.09 4.69
CA THR A 35 8.56 3.10 4.99
C THR A 35 7.92 2.00 5.83
N ILE A 36 8.22 0.74 5.54
CA ILE A 36 7.73 -0.41 6.30
C ILE A 36 8.89 -1.35 6.62
N GLU A 37 9.05 -1.71 7.89
CA GLU A 37 10.03 -2.72 8.32
C GLU A 37 9.34 -4.03 8.74
N THR A 38 8.23 -3.94 9.47
CA THR A 38 7.41 -5.08 9.88
C THR A 38 5.93 -4.70 9.92
N GLY A 39 5.06 -5.69 10.00
CA GLY A 39 3.61 -5.46 10.12
C GLY A 39 2.94 -5.25 8.76
N VAL A 40 1.79 -4.57 8.78
CA VAL A 40 0.98 -4.27 7.59
C VAL A 40 0.53 -2.82 7.67
N HIS A 41 0.74 -2.07 6.59
CA HIS A 41 0.11 -0.77 6.41
C HIS A 41 -1.11 -0.95 5.51
N ARG A 42 -2.30 -0.58 6.00
CA ARG A 42 -3.53 -0.64 5.22
C ARG A 42 -4.02 0.74 4.86
N PHE A 43 -4.35 0.88 3.58
CA PHE A 43 -4.96 2.07 3.02
C PHE A 43 -6.28 1.69 2.36
N ARG A 44 -7.26 2.58 2.47
CA ARG A 44 -8.49 2.50 1.69
C ARG A 44 -8.41 3.57 0.62
N PHE A 45 -8.82 3.23 -0.59
CA PHE A 45 -8.83 4.16 -1.70
C PHE A 45 -10.11 4.08 -2.53
N SER A 46 -10.35 5.13 -3.31
CA SER A 46 -11.37 5.19 -4.37
C SER A 46 -10.70 5.33 -5.74
N GLY A 47 -11.44 5.06 -6.82
CA GLY A 47 -10.91 5.16 -8.18
C GLY A 47 -10.00 3.99 -8.59
N GLU A 48 -9.22 4.20 -9.65
CA GLU A 48 -8.26 3.23 -10.16
C GLU A 48 -6.89 3.40 -9.50
N LEU A 49 -6.12 2.31 -9.41
CA LEU A 49 -4.75 2.35 -8.95
C LEU A 49 -3.90 2.85 -10.11
N ALA A 50 -3.19 3.94 -9.90
CA ALA A 50 -2.34 4.52 -10.93
C ALA A 50 -0.95 3.88 -10.90
N ASN A 51 -0.34 3.74 -9.72
CA ASN A 51 0.98 3.15 -9.57
C ASN A 51 1.23 2.58 -8.17
N VAL A 52 2.09 1.56 -8.11
CA VAL A 52 2.71 1.07 -6.88
C VAL A 52 4.19 0.85 -7.14
N HIS A 53 5.02 1.53 -6.36
CA HIS A 53 6.46 1.40 -6.42
C HIS A 53 6.99 0.99 -5.05
N VAL A 54 7.84 -0.03 -5.02
CA VAL A 54 8.47 -0.53 -3.80
C VAL A 54 9.94 -0.76 -4.04
N LEU A 55 10.74 -0.25 -3.11
CA LEU A 55 12.19 -0.38 -3.07
C LEU A 55 12.58 -1.12 -1.80
N ASP A 56 13.49 -2.09 -1.90
CA ASP A 56 14.10 -2.67 -0.71
C ASP A 56 15.04 -1.67 0.00
N TRP A 57 15.62 -2.10 1.11
CA TRP A 57 16.52 -1.29 1.93
C TRP A 57 17.77 -0.78 1.20
N ASN A 58 18.12 -1.39 0.07
CA ASN A 58 19.26 -1.02 -0.77
C ASN A 58 18.83 -0.18 -2.00
N GLY A 59 17.55 0.21 -2.09
CA GLY A 59 17.01 0.95 -3.22
C GLY A 59 16.77 0.09 -4.46
N THR A 60 16.69 -1.23 -4.31
CA THR A 60 16.44 -2.16 -5.43
C THR A 60 14.94 -2.30 -5.66
N PRO A 61 14.44 -2.15 -6.89
CA PRO A 61 13.03 -2.33 -7.21
C PRO A 61 12.51 -3.73 -6.85
N ALA A 62 11.25 -3.82 -6.41
CA ALA A 62 10.61 -5.08 -6.02
C ALA A 62 10.67 -6.19 -7.08
N SER A 63 10.59 -5.84 -8.37
CA SER A 63 10.72 -6.82 -9.47
C SER A 63 12.08 -7.51 -9.52
N GLU A 64 13.10 -6.92 -8.90
CA GLU A 64 14.49 -7.36 -8.91
C GLU A 64 14.99 -7.80 -7.53
N SER A 65 14.19 -7.63 -6.48
CA SER A 65 14.56 -7.95 -5.10
C SER A 65 13.61 -8.96 -4.45
N PRO A 66 14.12 -10.08 -3.92
CA PRO A 66 13.30 -11.00 -3.13
C PRO A 66 13.05 -10.50 -1.69
N SER A 67 13.55 -9.32 -1.33
CA SER A 67 13.51 -8.79 0.04
C SER A 67 12.51 -7.64 0.24
N THR A 68 11.65 -7.38 -0.75
CA THR A 68 10.55 -6.42 -0.63
C THR A 68 9.31 -7.03 0.02
N PRO A 69 8.44 -6.21 0.65
CA PRO A 69 7.16 -6.68 1.17
C PRO A 69 6.24 -7.22 0.08
N GLU A 70 5.30 -8.07 0.47
CA GLU A 70 4.18 -8.48 -0.37
C GLU A 70 3.13 -7.37 -0.44
N ILE A 71 2.49 -7.25 -1.60
CA ILE A 71 1.48 -6.22 -1.88
C ILE A 71 0.19 -6.92 -2.28
N HIS A 72 -0.90 -6.59 -1.59
CA HIS A 72 -2.26 -7.04 -1.90
C HIS A 72 -3.10 -5.85 -2.32
N ILE A 73 -3.84 -6.00 -3.42
CA ILE A 73 -4.70 -4.94 -3.96
C ILE A 73 -6.07 -5.56 -4.22
N ASP A 74 -7.04 -5.15 -3.42
CA ASP A 74 -8.42 -5.62 -3.50
C ASP A 74 -9.32 -4.44 -3.87
N TYR A 75 -9.84 -4.45 -5.09
CA TYR A 75 -11.02 -3.66 -5.42
C TYR A 75 -12.21 -4.33 -4.80
N GLY A 76 -13.06 -3.57 -4.10
CA GLY A 76 -14.24 -4.09 -3.42
C GLY A 76 -15.05 -5.04 -4.30
N VAL A 77 -14.80 -6.35 -4.15
CA VAL A 77 -15.61 -7.37 -4.79
C VAL A 77 -16.88 -7.38 -3.96
N PRO A 78 -18.07 -7.08 -4.51
CA PRO A 78 -19.28 -7.28 -3.75
C PRO A 78 -19.27 -8.74 -3.28
N ASP A 79 -19.45 -8.95 -1.98
CA ASP A 79 -19.61 -10.29 -1.41
C ASP A 79 -20.53 -11.07 -2.36
N ARG A 80 -20.02 -12.17 -2.93
CA ARG A 80 -20.92 -13.15 -3.52
C ARG A 80 -21.78 -13.62 -2.35
N LYS A 81 -22.95 -13.01 -2.18
CA LYS A 81 -23.99 -13.51 -1.29
C LYS A 81 -24.29 -14.92 -1.75
N ASN A 82 -23.64 -15.89 -1.11
CA ASN A 82 -24.01 -17.28 -1.21
C ASN A 82 -25.36 -17.41 -0.52
N ASN A 83 -26.44 -17.12 -1.26
CA ASN A 83 -27.75 -17.58 -0.89
C ASN A 83 -27.78 -19.09 -1.16
N SER A 84 -27.65 -19.89 -0.10
CA SER A 84 -28.07 -21.30 -0.07
C SER A 84 -28.90 -21.55 1.16
#